data_AF-A0A559LW29-F1
#
_entry.id   AF-A0A559LW29-F1
#
_cell.length_a   1.000
_cell.length_b   1.000
_cell.length_c   1.000
_cell.angle_alpha   90.00
_cell.angle_beta   90.00
_cell.angle_gamma   90.00
#
_symmetry.space_group_name_H-M   'P 1'
#
loop_
_entity.id
_entity.type
_entity.pdbx_description
1 polymer ?
#
loop_
_entity_poly.entity_id
_entity_poly.type
_entity_poly.pdbx_seq_one_letter_code
_entity_poly.pdbx_strand_id
1 'polypeptide(L)'
;MDISYDYPDMLPELIQPLDMNHCGIVIENMYGDRQRVVDDTKPRSWICWGSVCHRLPPDLDVSQTGPMTHGGPDGPWADTCRVGQARHCDSWPGSVPSKCRIGTMGWLLSCRQNYAEAIDILYSTNTIIMANEAMITHLPQLLLPQRLAFITSLEISWNLKSRYESGLWSIMDDEYFIDEEDLKRISQIISTQFPQLRCLYLSFERSRQLGPC
;
A
#
# COMPACT_ATOMS: atom_id res chain seq x y z
N MET A 1 -6.63 -2.36 11.13
CA MET A 1 -6.21 -3.59 10.42
C MET A 1 -4.74 -3.77 10.69
N ASP A 2 -4.30 -5.01 10.97
CA ASP A 2 -2.89 -5.32 11.26
C ASP A 2 -2.53 -6.71 10.70
N ILE A 3 -1.23 -7.01 10.62
CA ILE A 3 -0.71 -8.32 10.19
C ILE A 3 0.35 -8.78 11.20
N SER A 4 0.24 -10.01 11.70
CA SER A 4 1.25 -10.61 12.58
C SER A 4 1.63 -12.02 12.14
N TYR A 5 2.83 -12.46 12.51
CA TYR A 5 3.31 -13.83 12.27
C TYR A 5 3.13 -14.67 13.54
N ASP A 6 2.08 -15.49 13.59
CA ASP A 6 1.65 -16.21 14.79
C ASP A 6 0.93 -17.53 14.46
N TYR A 7 0.59 -18.34 15.48
CA TYR A 7 -0.20 -19.54 15.34
C TYR A 7 -1.65 -19.21 14.93
N PRO A 8 -2.29 -19.99 14.03
CA PRO A 8 -3.66 -19.75 13.60
C PRO A 8 -4.68 -19.94 14.76
N ASP A 9 -5.87 -19.38 14.60
CA ASP A 9 -6.98 -19.61 15.53
C ASP A 9 -7.38 -21.09 15.52
N MET A 10 -7.70 -21.64 16.69
CA MET A 10 -8.33 -22.96 16.75
C MET A 10 -9.74 -22.90 16.12
N LEU A 11 -10.11 -23.93 15.37
CA LEU A 11 -11.43 -23.97 14.72
C LEU A 11 -12.53 -24.10 15.78
N PRO A 12 -13.61 -23.29 15.68
CA PRO A 12 -14.76 -23.40 16.59
C PRO A 12 -15.47 -24.76 16.59
N GLU A 13 -15.20 -25.63 15.61
CA GLU A 13 -15.75 -27.00 15.56
C GLU A 13 -14.99 -27.96 16.48
N LEU A 14 -13.75 -27.62 16.85
CA LEU A 14 -12.88 -28.44 17.71
C LEU A 14 -13.05 -28.11 19.20
N ILE A 15 -13.74 -27.00 19.51
CA ILE A 15 -14.04 -26.55 20.87
C ILE A 15 -15.51 -26.14 20.90
N GLN A 16 -16.33 -26.69 21.81
CA GLN A 16 -17.68 -26.14 22.05
C GLN A 16 -17.53 -24.71 22.60
N PRO A 17 -17.83 -23.65 21.83
CA PRO A 17 -17.64 -22.31 22.32
C PRO A 17 -18.66 -22.09 23.44
N LEU A 18 -18.18 -21.78 24.64
CA LEU A 18 -19.05 -21.37 25.75
C LEU A 18 -19.81 -20.07 25.39
N ASP A 19 -19.25 -19.24 24.49
CA ASP A 19 -19.79 -17.95 24.05
C ASP A 19 -19.53 -17.69 22.53
N MET A 20 -20.42 -16.93 21.87
CA MET A 20 -20.17 -16.40 20.53
C MET A 20 -19.20 -15.21 20.59
N ASN A 21 -17.92 -15.49 20.37
CA ASN A 21 -16.87 -14.49 20.52
C ASN A 21 -16.72 -13.55 19.30
N HIS A 22 -16.20 -12.34 19.54
CA HIS A 22 -15.96 -11.36 18.50
C HIS A 22 -15.01 -11.91 17.42
N CYS A 23 -15.34 -11.67 16.15
CA CYS A 23 -14.66 -12.21 14.97
C CYS A 23 -14.62 -13.75 14.85
N GLY A 24 -15.35 -14.48 15.72
CA GLY A 24 -15.30 -15.93 15.79
C GLY A 24 -13.99 -16.47 16.37
N ILE A 25 -13.24 -15.64 17.10
CA ILE A 25 -11.98 -16.03 17.75
C ILE A 25 -12.32 -16.86 18.99
N VAL A 26 -11.81 -18.08 19.11
CA VAL A 26 -12.03 -18.90 20.30
C VAL A 26 -11.23 -18.33 21.47
N ILE A 27 -11.84 -18.27 22.65
CA ILE A 27 -11.26 -17.68 23.86
C ILE A 27 -11.44 -18.67 25.01
N GLU A 28 -10.43 -18.80 25.86
CA GLU A 28 -10.52 -19.47 27.15
C GLU A 28 -10.31 -18.48 28.31
N ASN A 29 -10.95 -18.77 29.45
CA ASN A 29 -10.70 -18.06 30.70
C ASN A 29 -9.59 -18.79 31.47
N MET A 30 -8.37 -18.27 31.44
CA MET A 30 -7.27 -18.77 32.28
C MET A 30 -7.02 -17.79 33.42
N TYR A 31 -7.26 -18.22 34.67
CA TYR A 31 -7.02 -17.40 35.87
C TYR A 31 -7.75 -16.04 35.91
N GLY A 32 -8.88 -15.92 35.21
CA GLY A 32 -9.65 -14.68 35.10
C GLY A 32 -9.27 -13.81 33.90
N ASP A 33 -8.17 -14.13 33.21
CA ASP A 33 -7.78 -13.50 31.96
C ASP A 33 -8.32 -14.29 30.77
N ARG A 34 -9.01 -13.57 29.88
CA ARG A 34 -9.54 -14.11 28.63
C ARG A 34 -8.45 -14.12 27.57
N GLN A 35 -8.02 -15.30 27.15
CA GLN A 35 -6.97 -15.46 26.16
C GLN A 35 -7.47 -16.17 24.90
N ARG A 36 -7.01 -15.67 23.75
CA ARG A 36 -7.23 -16.30 22.45
C ARG A 36 -6.63 -17.71 22.44
N VAL A 37 -7.42 -18.68 22.01
CA VAL A 37 -6.98 -20.07 21.81
C VAL A 37 -6.40 -20.23 20.41
N VAL A 38 -5.18 -20.74 20.35
CA VAL A 38 -4.44 -20.97 19.11
C VAL A 38 -4.26 -22.45 18.83
N ASP A 39 -4.11 -22.80 17.56
CA ASP A 39 -3.74 -24.14 17.12
C ASP A 39 -2.22 -24.20 16.95
N ASP A 40 -1.53 -24.59 18.03
CA ASP A 40 -0.07 -24.73 18.08
C ASP A 40 0.44 -26.01 17.40
N THR A 41 -0.46 -26.89 16.97
CA THR A 41 -0.11 -28.06 16.15
C THR A 41 0.23 -27.66 14.71
N LYS A 42 -0.19 -26.45 14.28
CA LYS A 42 0.11 -25.88 12.96
C LYS A 42 1.32 -24.94 13.02
N PRO A 43 2.07 -24.81 11.92
CA PRO A 43 3.13 -23.81 11.84
C PRO A 43 2.54 -22.39 11.91
N ARG A 44 3.33 -21.46 12.47
CA ARG A 44 3.00 -20.04 12.42
C ARG A 44 2.85 -19.56 10.99
N SER A 45 1.91 -18.66 10.77
CA SER A 45 1.62 -18.08 9.47
C SER A 45 1.31 -16.59 9.59
N TRP A 46 1.30 -15.89 8.47
CA TRP A 46 0.84 -14.51 8.43
C TRP A 46 -0.67 -14.45 8.62
N ILE A 47 -1.10 -13.81 9.70
CA ILE A 47 -2.52 -13.63 10.05
C ILE A 47 -2.86 -12.15 9.89
N CYS A 48 -3.99 -11.87 9.23
CA CYS A 48 -4.52 -10.52 9.17
C CYS A 48 -5.63 -10.32 10.21
N TRP A 49 -5.46 -9.27 10.98
CA TRP A 49 -6.40 -8.77 11.95
C TRP A 49 -7.22 -7.66 11.31
N GLY A 50 -8.42 -8.01 10.85
CA GLY A 50 -9.40 -7.08 10.31
C GLY A 50 -10.73 -7.29 11.00
N SER A 51 -11.26 -6.25 11.64
CA SER A 51 -12.57 -6.31 12.27
C SER A 51 -13.29 -4.97 12.31
N VAL A 52 -14.62 -4.99 12.21
CA VAL A 52 -15.46 -3.89 12.68
C VAL A 52 -15.49 -3.98 14.20
N CYS A 53 -15.03 -2.95 14.89
CA CYS A 53 -14.92 -2.97 16.36
C CYS A 53 -16.29 -2.72 17.00
N HIS A 54 -16.85 -3.72 17.69
CA HIS A 54 -18.12 -3.62 18.42
C HIS A 54 -17.93 -3.18 19.89
N ARG A 55 -16.93 -2.34 20.16
CA ARG A 55 -16.66 -1.83 21.53
C ARG A 55 -17.73 -0.85 22.02
N LEU A 56 -18.49 -0.26 21.11
CA LEU A 56 -19.63 0.62 21.38
C LEU A 56 -20.91 -0.06 20.86
N PRO A 57 -22.08 0.20 21.48
CA PRO A 57 -23.33 -0.35 20.99
C PRO A 57 -23.74 0.34 19.68
N PRO A 58 -24.51 -0.34 18.81
CA PRO A 58 -24.78 0.13 17.45
C PRO A 58 -25.67 1.39 17.39
N ASP A 59 -26.41 1.68 18.47
CA ASP A 59 -27.32 2.81 18.61
C ASP A 59 -26.66 4.05 19.26
N LEU A 60 -25.38 3.96 19.65
CA LEU A 60 -24.68 5.09 20.25
C LEU A 60 -24.35 6.15 19.20
N ASP A 61 -24.87 7.37 19.39
CA ASP A 61 -24.45 8.53 18.62
C ASP A 61 -23.10 9.06 19.14
N VAL A 62 -22.04 8.67 18.44
CA VAL A 62 -20.65 9.07 18.76
C VAL A 62 -20.43 10.58 18.57
N SER A 63 -21.28 11.27 17.78
CA SER A 63 -21.16 12.71 17.56
C SER A 63 -21.69 13.55 18.73
N GLN A 64 -22.56 12.98 19.56
CA GLN A 64 -23.15 13.63 20.73
C GLN A 64 -22.48 13.23 22.05
N THR A 65 -21.66 12.17 22.02
CA THR A 65 -20.86 11.80 23.18
C THR A 65 -19.63 12.70 23.24
N GLY A 66 -19.36 13.27 24.42
CA GLY A 66 -18.18 14.10 24.66
C GLY A 66 -16.86 13.38 24.35
N PRO A 67 -15.71 14.04 24.54
CA PRO A 67 -14.42 13.44 24.23
C PRO A 67 -14.26 12.07 24.90
N MET A 68 -13.47 11.16 24.32
CA MET A 68 -13.19 9.81 24.87
C MET A 68 -12.45 9.85 26.24
N THR A 69 -12.31 11.03 26.85
CA THR A 69 -11.74 11.27 28.16
C THR A 69 -12.83 11.67 29.16
N HIS A 70 -12.61 11.46 30.47
CA HIS A 70 -13.49 11.94 31.54
C HIS A 70 -14.98 11.54 31.41
N GLY A 71 -15.27 10.24 31.31
CA GLY A 71 -16.65 9.72 31.31
C GLY A 71 -17.32 9.62 29.94
N GLY A 72 -16.59 9.95 28.87
CA GLY A 72 -16.98 9.62 27.50
C GLY A 72 -16.82 8.13 27.15
N PRO A 73 -17.14 7.74 25.90
CA PRO A 73 -17.11 6.35 25.45
C PRO A 73 -15.69 5.76 25.46
N ASP A 74 -15.61 4.44 25.54
CA ASP A 74 -14.35 3.70 25.54
C ASP A 74 -13.51 4.03 24.30
N GLY A 75 -12.32 4.56 24.56
CA GLY A 75 -11.36 4.91 23.54
C GLY A 75 -10.62 3.70 22.94
N PRO A 76 -9.67 3.95 22.02
CA PRO A 76 -8.94 2.90 21.32
C PRO A 76 -8.10 1.98 22.24
N TRP A 77 -7.77 2.41 23.47
CA TRP A 77 -7.07 1.57 24.45
C TRP A 77 -7.90 0.38 24.94
N ALA A 78 -9.22 0.39 24.76
CA ALA A 78 -10.10 -0.73 25.06
C ALA A 78 -10.26 -1.69 23.87
N ASP A 79 -9.43 -1.58 22.82
CA ASP A 79 -9.47 -2.49 21.68
C ASP A 79 -8.97 -3.88 22.07
N THR A 80 -9.93 -4.77 22.28
CA THR A 80 -9.72 -6.18 22.60
C THR A 80 -10.16 -7.10 21.46
N CYS A 81 -10.34 -6.56 20.25
CA CYS A 81 -10.84 -7.32 19.10
C CYS A 81 -9.93 -8.51 18.75
N ARG A 82 -8.62 -8.37 18.93
CA ARG A 82 -7.62 -9.43 18.64
C ARG A 82 -7.68 -10.61 19.59
N VAL A 83 -8.22 -10.40 20.79
CA VAL A 83 -8.42 -11.47 21.78
C VAL A 83 -9.86 -11.97 21.78
N GLY A 84 -10.62 -11.69 20.70
CA GLY A 84 -11.99 -12.15 20.51
C GLY A 84 -13.03 -11.40 21.33
N GLN A 85 -12.70 -10.24 21.90
CA GLN A 85 -13.62 -9.51 22.77
C GLN A 85 -14.08 -8.19 22.17
N ALA A 86 -15.37 -7.92 22.36
CA ALA A 86 -15.98 -6.62 22.13
C ALA A 86 -17.27 -6.55 22.97
N ARG A 87 -17.38 -5.54 23.84
CA ARG A 87 -18.44 -5.45 24.87
C ARG A 87 -19.86 -5.57 24.31
N HIS A 88 -20.10 -5.07 23.11
CA HIS A 88 -21.43 -5.00 22.52
C HIS A 88 -21.59 -5.91 21.30
N CYS A 89 -20.71 -6.89 21.09
CA CYS A 89 -20.76 -7.71 19.86
C CYS A 89 -22.14 -8.33 19.61
N ASP A 90 -22.82 -8.81 20.67
CA ASP A 90 -24.15 -9.41 20.60
C ASP A 90 -25.26 -8.41 20.23
N SER A 91 -25.10 -7.14 20.58
CA SER A 91 -26.06 -6.08 20.25
C SER A 91 -26.02 -5.69 18.77
N TRP A 92 -24.92 -5.97 18.06
CA TRP A 92 -24.79 -5.67 16.64
C TRP A 92 -25.53 -6.69 15.76
N PRO A 93 -26.22 -6.23 14.70
CA PRO A 93 -26.99 -7.09 13.80
C PRO A 93 -26.08 -8.06 13.01
N GLY A 94 -26.63 -9.22 12.64
CA GLY A 94 -25.95 -10.26 11.87
C GLY A 94 -25.35 -11.38 12.74
N SER A 95 -24.66 -12.33 12.11
CA SER A 95 -24.06 -13.49 12.76
C SER A 95 -22.54 -13.36 12.88
N VAL A 96 -21.97 -13.91 13.96
CA VAL A 96 -20.52 -14.09 14.06
C VAL A 96 -20.10 -15.22 13.11
N PRO A 97 -18.96 -15.12 12.40
CA PRO A 97 -18.01 -14.02 12.42
C PRO A 97 -18.31 -12.89 11.41
N SER A 98 -19.29 -13.05 10.52
CA SER A 98 -19.49 -12.14 9.38
C SER A 98 -19.84 -10.70 9.76
N LYS A 99 -20.54 -10.48 10.89
CA LYS A 99 -20.87 -9.12 11.35
C LYS A 99 -19.65 -8.31 11.83
N CYS A 100 -18.58 -8.98 12.23
CA CYS A 100 -17.45 -8.35 12.91
C CYS A 100 -16.10 -8.60 12.24
N ARG A 101 -15.91 -9.69 11.50
CA ARG A 101 -14.64 -10.04 10.85
C ARG A 101 -14.56 -9.47 9.44
N ILE A 102 -13.49 -8.74 9.15
CA ILE A 102 -13.18 -8.23 7.82
C ILE A 102 -12.17 -9.18 7.16
N GLY A 103 -12.64 -9.95 6.17
CA GLY A 103 -11.83 -10.93 5.45
C GLY A 103 -11.00 -10.35 4.30
N THR A 104 -10.07 -9.42 4.57
CA THR A 104 -9.27 -8.79 3.49
C THR A 104 -8.13 -9.64 2.94
N MET A 105 -7.74 -10.73 3.62
CA MET A 105 -6.62 -11.56 3.14
C MET A 105 -6.84 -12.14 1.76
N GLY A 106 -8.07 -12.58 1.44
CA GLY A 106 -8.38 -13.06 0.09
C GLY A 106 -8.11 -11.99 -0.98
N TRP A 107 -8.53 -10.75 -0.71
CA TRP A 107 -8.30 -9.62 -1.61
C TRP A 107 -6.80 -9.30 -1.74
N LEU A 108 -6.07 -9.21 -0.62
CA LEU A 108 -4.63 -8.93 -0.62
C LEU A 108 -3.82 -10.03 -1.33
N LEU A 109 -4.18 -11.30 -1.13
CA LEU A 109 -3.55 -12.43 -1.81
C LEU A 109 -3.85 -12.40 -3.32
N SER A 110 -5.08 -12.07 -3.72
CA SER A 110 -5.43 -11.88 -5.13
C SER A 110 -4.66 -10.71 -5.75
N CYS A 111 -4.49 -9.59 -5.03
CA CYS A 111 -3.67 -8.46 -5.48
C CYS A 111 -2.20 -8.88 -5.66
N ARG A 112 -1.64 -9.65 -4.71
CA ARG A 112 -0.28 -10.18 -4.81
C ARG A 112 -0.13 -11.13 -6.00
N GLN A 113 -1.09 -12.02 -6.21
CA GLN A 113 -1.05 -12.98 -7.31
C GLN A 113 -1.15 -12.26 -8.66
N ASN A 114 -2.11 -11.35 -8.81
CA ASN A 114 -2.27 -10.53 -10.01
C ASN A 114 -0.99 -9.74 -10.30
N TYR A 115 -0.39 -9.11 -9.28
CA TYR A 115 0.91 -8.45 -9.45
C TYR A 115 1.97 -9.44 -9.95
N ALA A 116 2.14 -10.61 -9.31
CA ALA A 116 3.15 -11.57 -9.71
C ALA A 116 2.98 -12.10 -11.15
N GLU A 117 1.74 -12.29 -11.60
CA GLU A 117 1.43 -12.78 -12.95
C GLU A 117 1.54 -11.69 -14.02
N ALA A 118 1.11 -10.47 -13.71
CA ALA A 118 0.97 -9.40 -14.69
C ALA A 118 2.18 -8.47 -14.77
N ILE A 119 3.05 -8.42 -13.76
CA ILE A 119 4.12 -7.42 -13.67
C ILE A 119 5.13 -7.53 -14.82
N ASP A 120 5.46 -8.74 -15.25
CA ASP A 120 6.41 -8.96 -16.35
C ASP A 120 5.76 -8.52 -17.69
N ILE A 121 4.47 -8.82 -17.88
CA ILE A 121 3.70 -8.38 -19.04
C ILE A 121 3.61 -6.86 -19.06
N LEU A 122 3.31 -6.23 -17.91
CA LEU A 122 3.17 -4.78 -17.77
C LEU A 122 4.42 -4.07 -18.29
N TYR A 123 5.61 -4.49 -17.88
CA TYR A 123 6.86 -3.82 -18.31
C TYR A 123 7.37 -4.27 -19.68
N SER A 124 7.13 -5.51 -20.11
CA SER A 124 7.66 -6.03 -21.38
C SER A 124 6.80 -5.77 -22.61
N THR A 125 5.51 -5.47 -22.44
CA THR A 125 4.59 -5.31 -23.58
C THR A 125 4.13 -3.88 -23.80
N ASN A 126 4.17 -3.05 -22.75
CA ASN A 126 3.70 -1.67 -22.84
C ASN A 126 4.82 -0.72 -23.22
N THR A 127 4.43 0.39 -23.83
CA THR A 127 5.29 1.55 -24.00
C THR A 127 5.23 2.39 -22.72
N ILE A 128 6.36 2.53 -22.03
CA ILE A 128 6.45 3.37 -20.84
C ILE A 128 6.70 4.81 -21.28
N ILE A 129 5.78 5.70 -20.90
CA ILE A 129 5.88 7.12 -21.22
C ILE A 129 6.42 7.85 -20.00
N MET A 130 7.55 8.54 -20.16
CA MET A 130 8.14 9.37 -19.13
C MET A 130 8.18 10.82 -19.59
N ALA A 131 7.60 11.70 -18.78
CA ALA A 131 7.80 13.13 -18.91
C ALA A 131 8.89 13.56 -17.92
N ASN A 132 9.76 14.47 -18.34
CA ASN A 132 10.79 15.10 -17.51
C ASN A 132 12.03 14.23 -17.19
N GLU A 133 13.20 14.85 -17.27
CA GLU A 133 14.51 14.30 -16.89
C GLU A 133 14.50 13.69 -15.48
N ALA A 134 13.80 14.33 -14.53
CA ALA A 134 13.76 13.88 -13.15
C ALA A 134 13.25 12.44 -13.03
N MET A 135 12.25 12.06 -13.82
CA MET A 135 11.73 10.69 -13.81
C MET A 135 12.77 9.68 -14.29
N ILE A 136 13.50 9.99 -15.36
CA ILE A 136 14.54 9.10 -15.91
C ILE A 136 15.70 8.94 -14.93
N THR A 137 16.09 10.02 -14.26
CA THR A 137 17.23 10.03 -13.33
C THR A 137 16.95 9.23 -12.06
N HIS A 138 15.71 9.26 -11.57
CA HIS A 138 15.33 8.61 -10.31
C HIS A 138 14.63 7.26 -10.47
N LEU A 139 14.35 6.83 -11.71
CA LEU A 139 13.64 5.57 -11.97
C LEU A 139 14.25 4.33 -11.27
N PRO A 140 15.58 4.15 -11.17
CA PRO A 140 16.19 3.02 -10.44
C PRO A 140 15.92 3.00 -8.95
N GLN A 141 15.53 4.14 -8.38
CA GLN A 141 15.18 4.25 -6.96
C GLN A 141 13.71 3.88 -6.74
N LEU A 142 12.89 3.94 -7.79
CA LEU A 142 11.46 3.69 -7.76
C LEU A 142 11.11 2.25 -8.18
N LEU A 143 11.89 1.68 -9.11
CA LEU A 143 11.64 0.36 -9.68
C LEU A 143 12.83 -0.57 -9.47
N LEU A 144 12.53 -1.84 -9.18
CA LEU A 144 13.57 -2.87 -9.06
C LEU A 144 14.33 -3.03 -10.39
N PRO A 145 15.64 -3.32 -10.37
CA PRO A 145 16.44 -3.49 -11.59
C PRO A 145 15.87 -4.55 -12.55
N GLN A 146 15.28 -5.61 -11.99
CA GLN A 146 14.61 -6.66 -12.77
C GLN A 146 13.43 -6.12 -13.60
N ARG A 147 12.70 -5.11 -13.08
CA ARG A 147 11.56 -4.48 -13.78
C ARG A 147 12.04 -3.57 -14.90
N LEU A 148 13.10 -2.82 -14.66
CA LEU A 148 13.72 -1.98 -15.70
C LEU A 148 14.27 -2.82 -16.86
N ALA A 149 14.86 -3.98 -16.54
CA ALA A 149 15.37 -4.90 -17.54
C ALA A 149 14.30 -5.50 -18.47
N PHE A 150 13.02 -5.49 -18.07
CA PHE A 150 11.93 -5.95 -18.93
C PHE A 150 11.43 -4.88 -19.90
N ILE A 151 11.73 -3.60 -19.69
CA ILE A 151 11.22 -2.52 -20.55
C ILE A 151 11.83 -2.61 -21.95
N THR A 152 10.96 -2.80 -22.94
CA THR A 152 11.36 -2.89 -24.36
C THR A 152 11.01 -1.64 -25.16
N SER A 153 10.05 -0.84 -24.69
CA SER A 153 9.50 0.31 -25.43
C SER A 153 9.39 1.52 -24.52
N LEU A 154 10.00 2.63 -24.93
CA LEU A 154 10.06 3.85 -24.13
C LEU A 154 9.77 5.09 -24.97
N GLU A 155 8.94 5.98 -24.42
CA GLU A 155 8.74 7.34 -24.92
C GLU A 155 9.20 8.34 -23.87
N ILE A 156 10.08 9.25 -24.25
CA ILE A 156 10.57 10.30 -23.37
C ILE A 156 10.17 11.64 -23.96
N SER A 157 9.45 12.43 -23.15
CA SER A 157 9.31 13.87 -23.37
C SER A 157 10.38 14.60 -22.57
N TRP A 158 11.32 15.19 -23.29
CA TRP A 158 12.47 15.91 -22.76
C TRP A 158 12.23 17.40 -22.81
N ASN A 159 12.22 18.07 -21.65
CA ASN A 159 12.16 19.53 -21.57
C ASN A 159 13.55 20.15 -21.72
N LEU A 160 13.77 20.91 -22.80
CA LEU A 160 15.00 21.66 -23.00
C LEU A 160 15.09 22.77 -21.95
N LYS A 161 16.19 22.78 -21.18
CA LYS A 161 16.49 23.82 -20.19
C LYS A 161 16.86 25.11 -20.91
N SER A 162 16.44 26.25 -20.35
CA SER A 162 16.94 27.55 -20.78
C SER A 162 18.28 27.87 -20.11
N ARG A 163 19.05 28.81 -20.67
CA ARG A 163 20.31 29.31 -20.10
C ARG A 163 20.15 29.79 -18.64
N TYR A 164 18.96 30.27 -18.29
CA TYR A 164 18.57 30.67 -16.93
C TYR A 164 18.53 29.51 -15.93
N GLU A 165 18.05 28.34 -16.34
CA GLU A 165 17.96 27.15 -15.46
C GLU A 165 19.34 26.46 -15.27
N SER A 166 20.26 26.65 -16.23
CA SER A 166 21.64 26.13 -16.18
C SER A 166 22.60 26.99 -15.32
N GLY A 167 22.16 28.12 -14.78
CA GLY A 167 23.00 29.02 -13.97
C GLY A 167 23.99 29.88 -14.77
N LEU A 168 23.86 29.94 -16.09
CA LEU A 168 24.70 30.75 -16.99
C LEU A 168 24.00 32.09 -17.30
N TRP A 169 24.36 33.14 -16.57
CA TRP A 169 23.82 34.49 -16.73
C TRP A 169 24.31 35.14 -18.03
N SER A 170 23.51 35.07 -19.10
CA SER A 170 23.62 36.03 -20.21
C SER A 170 22.29 36.77 -20.35
N ILE A 171 22.34 38.09 -20.19
CA ILE A 171 21.18 39.00 -20.15
C ILE A 171 20.53 39.17 -21.54
N MET A 172 21.08 38.55 -22.58
CA MET A 172 20.58 38.63 -23.94
C MET A 172 20.77 37.29 -24.66
N ASP A 173 19.88 36.34 -24.41
CA ASP A 173 19.32 35.43 -25.43
C ASP A 173 18.54 34.31 -24.73
N ASP A 174 17.24 34.26 -25.00
CA ASP A 174 16.33 33.18 -24.61
C ASP A 174 16.55 31.96 -25.54
N GLU A 175 17.82 31.60 -25.71
CA GLU A 175 18.27 30.52 -26.59
C GLU A 175 18.26 29.22 -25.77
N TYR A 176 17.31 28.35 -26.13
CA TYR A 176 17.24 26.99 -25.63
C TYR A 176 18.36 26.21 -26.29
N PHE A 177 19.26 25.66 -25.49
CA PHE A 177 20.31 24.79 -25.98
C PHE A 177 20.10 23.38 -25.43
N ILE A 178 20.47 22.39 -26.24
CA ILE A 178 20.63 21.02 -25.76
C ILE A 178 21.98 21.01 -25.06
N ASP A 179 22.00 20.87 -23.73
CA ASP A 179 23.25 20.63 -23.02
C ASP A 179 23.79 19.27 -23.43
N GLU A 180 24.96 19.27 -24.08
CA GLU A 180 25.63 18.05 -24.55
C GLU A 180 25.95 17.10 -23.39
N GLU A 181 26.23 17.65 -22.20
CA GLU A 181 26.51 16.84 -21.00
C GLU A 181 25.24 16.19 -20.45
N ASP A 182 24.12 16.91 -20.42
CA ASP A 182 22.82 16.32 -20.07
C ASP A 182 22.41 15.23 -21.08
N LEU A 183 22.62 15.48 -22.38
CA LEU A 183 22.35 14.49 -23.43
C LEU A 183 23.19 13.21 -23.25
N LYS A 184 24.49 13.35 -22.99
CA LYS A 184 25.39 12.22 -22.69
C LYS A 184 24.92 11.46 -21.46
N ARG A 185 24.56 12.17 -20.39
CA ARG A 185 24.11 11.58 -19.12
C ARG A 185 22.85 10.75 -19.31
N ILE A 186 21.84 11.28 -19.98
CA ILE A 186 20.59 10.54 -20.20
C ILE A 186 20.80 9.40 -21.19
N SER A 187 21.59 9.59 -22.25
CA SER A 187 21.96 8.50 -23.17
C SER A 187 22.63 7.33 -22.43
N GLN A 188 23.53 7.64 -21.49
CA GLN A 188 24.17 6.65 -20.64
C GLN A 188 23.15 5.97 -19.70
N ILE A 189 22.25 6.73 -19.08
CA ILE A 189 21.17 6.18 -18.24
C ILE A 189 20.30 5.21 -19.05
N ILE A 190 19.83 5.62 -20.22
CA ILE A 190 18.96 4.79 -21.07
C ILE A 190 19.69 3.49 -21.45
N SER A 191 20.95 3.60 -21.88
CA SER A 191 21.75 2.46 -22.34
C SER A 191 22.07 1.48 -21.21
N THR A 192 22.20 1.96 -19.96
CA THR A 192 22.57 1.11 -18.81
C THR A 192 21.37 0.52 -18.09
N GLN A 193 20.25 1.25 -18.01
CA GLN A 193 19.10 0.85 -17.22
C GLN A 193 18.09 0.00 -17.99
N PHE A 194 18.03 0.12 -19.31
CA PHE A 194 17.07 -0.59 -20.15
C PHE A 194 17.80 -1.53 -21.13
N PRO A 195 18.44 -2.62 -20.63
CA PRO A 195 19.24 -3.52 -21.47
C PRO A 195 18.45 -4.24 -22.57
N GLN A 196 17.13 -4.32 -22.46
CA GLN A 196 16.26 -4.94 -23.47
C GLN A 196 15.47 -3.92 -24.31
N LEU A 197 15.84 -2.63 -24.27
CA LEU A 197 15.15 -1.61 -25.04
C LEU A 197 15.29 -1.86 -26.56
N ARG A 198 14.15 -1.89 -27.25
CA ARG A 198 14.06 -2.10 -28.71
C ARG A 198 13.46 -0.90 -29.42
N CYS A 199 12.56 -0.19 -28.75
CA CYS A 199 11.87 0.97 -29.29
C CYS A 199 12.10 2.17 -28.37
N LEU A 200 12.64 3.25 -28.93
CA LEU A 200 12.86 4.51 -28.23
C LEU A 200 12.29 5.66 -29.06
N TYR A 201 11.39 6.43 -28.48
CA TYR A 201 10.92 7.69 -29.02
C TYR A 201 11.35 8.83 -28.10
N LEU A 202 11.95 9.86 -28.69
CA LEU A 202 12.39 11.06 -27.98
C LEU A 202 11.66 12.27 -28.58
N SER A 203 10.95 12.99 -27.73
CA SER A 203 10.35 14.29 -28.06
C SER A 203 11.11 15.38 -27.33
N PHE A 204 11.55 16.41 -28.05
CA PHE A 204 12.20 17.58 -27.45
C PHE A 204 11.17 18.69 -27.33
N GLU A 205 10.82 19.03 -26.10
CA GLU A 205 9.83 20.04 -25.77
C GLU A 205 10.50 21.29 -25.19
N ARG A 206 9.95 22.46 -25.52
CA ARG A 206 10.35 23.71 -24.88
C ARG A 206 9.73 23.73 -23.48
N SER A 207 10.55 23.92 -22.44
CA SER A 207 10.05 24.08 -21.07
C SER A 207 8.98 25.18 -21.05
N ARG A 208 7.71 24.78 -20.89
CA ARG A 208 6.62 25.72 -20.67
C ARG A 208 6.70 26.12 -19.21
N GLN A 209 7.34 27.25 -18.93
CA GLN A 209 7.18 27.85 -17.61
C GLN A 209 5.69 28.07 -17.38
N LEU A 210 5.10 27.27 -16.48
CA LEU A 210 3.84 27.60 -15.85
C LEU A 210 4.11 28.89 -15.07
N GLY A 211 3.61 30.00 -15.61
CA GLY A 211 3.68 31.29 -14.92
C GLY A 211 3.07 31.17 -13.52
N PRO A 212 3.55 31.96 -12.55
CA PRO A 212 3.00 31.94 -11.20
C PRO A 212 1.50 32.26 -11.26
N CYS A 213 0.68 31.40 -10.63
CA CYS A 213 -0.72 31.68 -10.35
C CYS A 213 -0.87 32.89 -9.41
#